data_AF-A0A1M6JIN9-F1
#
_entry.id   AF-A0A1M6JIN9-F1
#
_cell.length_a   1.000
_cell.length_b   1.000
_cell.length_c   1.000
_cell.angle_alpha   90.00
_cell.angle_beta   90.00
_cell.angle_gamma   90.00
#
_symmetry.space_group_name_H-M   'P 1'
#
loop_
_entity.id
_entity.type
_entity.pdbx_description
1 polymer ?
#
loop_
_entity_poly.entity_id
_entity_poly.type
_entity_poly.pdbx_seq_one_letter_code
_entity_poly.pdbx_strand_id
1 'polypeptide(L)'
;MPRQPPVKVTFDTNTLSGIIDPDRQLGEADHTAYQAVHAAVKTGQIRGFFSEALVTLDAIGRKAKAEVLGAARFVSETASTGPNQITITLGPRWKRVDIDHRILTRIETARAIGMRGLIGPRRFGDSLVVRGFGEDFYEPYPSGAAFVAATDTANGLDAAIVARGLGRAQVIKLAKFFSERDGADGEWWPQGLERTRSAAERKKVRLAVNEWADGEALAAHAGYGNDLFCTDDRGGDLGDRSILHPNHHTWLSETHGVIIVNVAELAKRLATVP
;
A
#
# COMPACT_ATOMS: atom_id res chain seq x y z
N MET A 1 10.60 33.32 -14.15
CA MET A 1 9.82 33.13 -12.91
C MET A 1 10.16 31.76 -12.34
N PRO A 2 10.34 31.61 -11.02
CA PRO A 2 10.56 30.30 -10.43
C PRO A 2 9.32 29.42 -10.66
N ARG A 3 9.51 28.27 -11.29
CA ARG A 3 8.45 27.28 -11.52
C ARG A 3 7.97 26.78 -10.15
N GLN A 4 6.67 26.80 -9.88
CA GLN A 4 6.12 26.25 -8.64
C GLN A 4 6.58 24.79 -8.47
N PRO A 5 6.84 24.34 -7.22
CA PRO A 5 7.17 22.95 -6.99
C PRO A 5 6.01 22.05 -7.42
N PRO A 6 6.29 20.85 -7.96
CA PRO A 6 5.25 19.92 -8.37
C PRO A 6 4.41 19.46 -7.18
N VAL A 7 3.10 19.30 -7.39
CA VAL A 7 2.20 18.69 -6.40
C VAL A 7 2.56 17.22 -6.26
N LYS A 8 2.81 16.76 -5.04
CA LYS A 8 3.13 15.36 -4.73
C LYS A 8 1.84 14.59 -4.51
N VAL A 9 1.58 13.59 -5.35
CA VAL A 9 0.34 12.82 -5.30
C VAL A 9 0.63 11.33 -5.18
N THR A 10 0.04 10.67 -4.19
CA THR A 10 0.00 9.21 -4.12
C THR A 10 -1.28 8.74 -4.82
N PHE A 11 -1.14 7.82 -5.76
CA PHE A 11 -2.25 7.20 -6.47
C PHE A 11 -2.55 5.82 -5.89
N ASP A 12 -3.80 5.61 -5.54
CA ASP A 12 -4.32 4.30 -5.16
C ASP A 12 -4.37 3.35 -6.38
N THR A 13 -4.43 2.05 -6.12
CA THR A 13 -4.43 1.00 -7.14
C THR A 13 -5.56 1.16 -8.16
N ASN A 14 -6.73 1.64 -7.72
CA ASN A 14 -7.91 1.83 -8.57
C ASN A 14 -7.76 3.00 -9.56
N THR A 15 -7.22 4.15 -9.13
CA THR A 15 -7.02 5.33 -9.97
C THR A 15 -5.74 5.23 -10.79
N LEU A 16 -4.71 4.54 -10.27
CA LEU A 16 -3.41 4.41 -10.94
C LEU A 16 -3.55 3.88 -12.37
N SER A 17 -4.45 2.91 -12.61
CA SER A 17 -4.63 2.31 -13.94
C SER A 17 -5.11 3.33 -14.98
N GLY A 18 -6.07 4.18 -14.62
CA GLY A 18 -6.57 5.22 -15.52
C GLY A 18 -5.57 6.35 -15.74
N ILE A 19 -4.65 6.57 -14.80
CA ILE A 19 -3.65 7.64 -14.92
C ILE A 19 -2.47 7.22 -15.78
N ILE A 20 -2.02 5.97 -15.67
CA ILE A 20 -0.89 5.48 -16.49
C ILE A 20 -1.28 5.21 -17.94
N ASP A 21 -2.57 4.91 -18.19
CA ASP A 21 -3.10 4.59 -19.50
C ASP A 21 -4.56 5.08 -19.60
N PRO A 22 -4.78 6.40 -19.80
CA PRO A 22 -6.13 6.98 -19.88
C PRO A 22 -6.97 6.42 -21.02
N ASP A 23 -6.33 5.95 -22.10
CA ASP A 23 -7.01 5.41 -23.27
C ASP A 23 -7.69 4.06 -22.97
N ARG A 24 -7.27 3.36 -21.92
CA ARG A 24 -8.03 2.20 -21.42
C ARG A 24 -9.36 2.56 -20.77
N GLN A 25 -9.55 3.82 -20.38
CA GLN A 25 -10.77 4.34 -19.78
C GLN A 25 -11.67 5.06 -20.79
N LEU A 26 -11.51 4.77 -22.09
CA LEU A 26 -12.38 5.30 -23.14
C LEU A 26 -13.84 4.95 -22.84
N GLY A 27 -14.66 5.98 -22.61
CA GLY A 27 -16.09 5.85 -22.31
C GLY A 27 -16.46 5.96 -20.82
N GLU A 28 -15.49 6.04 -19.91
CA GLU A 28 -15.78 6.37 -18.51
C GLU A 28 -16.09 7.87 -18.36
N ALA A 29 -16.96 8.22 -17.41
CA ALA A 29 -17.37 9.61 -17.16
C ALA A 29 -16.18 10.53 -16.82
N ASP A 30 -15.14 9.96 -16.19
CA ASP A 30 -13.95 10.68 -15.73
C ASP A 30 -12.76 10.60 -16.69
N HIS A 31 -12.94 10.10 -17.92
CA HIS A 31 -11.85 9.95 -18.90
C HIS A 31 -11.05 11.25 -19.13
N THR A 32 -11.74 12.39 -19.24
CA THR A 32 -11.07 13.70 -19.40
C THR A 32 -10.25 14.07 -18.16
N ALA A 33 -10.70 13.71 -16.96
CA ALA A 33 -9.93 13.94 -15.74
C ALA A 33 -8.67 13.07 -15.70
N TYR A 34 -8.78 11.79 -16.09
CA TYR A 34 -7.63 10.90 -16.24
C TYR A 34 -6.60 11.43 -17.24
N GLN A 35 -7.05 11.93 -18.40
CA GLN A 35 -6.16 12.54 -19.39
C GLN A 35 -5.43 13.78 -18.84
N ALA A 36 -6.13 14.65 -18.13
CA ALA A 36 -5.56 15.85 -17.54
C ALA A 36 -4.49 15.50 -16.48
N VAL A 37 -4.79 14.56 -15.58
CA VAL A 37 -3.86 14.11 -14.54
C VAL A 37 -2.64 13.41 -15.16
N HIS A 38 -2.83 12.54 -16.15
CA HIS A 38 -1.75 11.90 -16.88
C HIS A 38 -0.81 12.91 -17.56
N ALA A 39 -1.37 13.92 -18.22
CA ALA A 39 -0.58 15.00 -18.83
C ALA A 39 0.19 15.80 -17.76
N ALA A 40 -0.42 16.09 -16.62
CA ALA A 40 0.23 16.79 -15.50
C ALA A 40 1.40 15.98 -14.91
N VAL A 41 1.29 14.65 -14.84
CA VAL A 41 2.41 13.77 -14.44
C VAL A 41 3.53 13.85 -15.49
N LYS A 42 3.21 13.67 -16.77
CA LYS A 42 4.22 13.70 -17.85
C LYS A 42 4.93 15.04 -18.00
N THR A 43 4.24 16.15 -17.74
CA THR A 43 4.82 17.50 -17.83
C THR A 43 5.52 17.95 -16.55
N GLY A 44 5.48 17.13 -15.49
CA GLY A 44 6.11 17.40 -14.20
C GLY A 44 5.38 18.43 -13.35
N GLN A 45 4.09 18.68 -13.60
CA GLN A 45 3.23 19.44 -12.68
C GLN A 45 2.85 18.61 -11.46
N ILE A 46 2.67 17.29 -11.66
CA ILE A 46 2.52 16.31 -10.59
C ILE A 46 3.78 15.47 -10.48
N ARG A 47 4.23 15.27 -9.24
CA ARG A 47 5.14 14.17 -8.90
C ARG A 47 4.31 13.01 -8.35
N GLY A 48 4.17 11.96 -9.17
CA GLY A 48 3.28 10.83 -8.88
C GLY A 48 3.97 9.68 -8.15
N PHE A 49 3.23 9.03 -7.25
CA PHE A 49 3.71 7.92 -6.45
C PHE A 49 2.68 6.80 -6.33
N PHE A 50 3.13 5.59 -5.99
CA PHE A 50 2.28 4.46 -5.62
C PHE A 50 2.85 3.74 -4.40
N SER A 51 1.99 3.12 -3.59
CA SER A 51 2.43 2.37 -2.40
C SER A 51 3.11 1.06 -2.78
N GLU A 52 4.12 0.64 -2.02
CA GLU A 52 4.67 -0.72 -2.15
C GLU A 52 3.65 -1.83 -1.87
N ALA A 53 2.55 -1.52 -1.15
CA ALA A 53 1.43 -2.41 -0.91
C ALA A 53 0.82 -2.95 -2.23
N LEU A 54 0.90 -2.17 -3.31
CA LEU A 54 0.53 -2.59 -4.67
C LEU A 54 1.30 -3.85 -5.11
N VAL A 55 2.56 -3.95 -4.72
CA VAL A 55 3.44 -5.07 -5.07
C VAL A 55 3.38 -6.18 -4.03
N THR A 56 3.32 -5.83 -2.75
CA THR A 56 3.43 -6.80 -1.67
C THR A 56 2.12 -7.49 -1.33
N LEU A 57 0.99 -6.78 -1.37
CA LEU A 57 -0.31 -7.29 -0.96
C LEU A 57 -1.27 -7.48 -2.13
N ASP A 58 -1.28 -6.56 -3.10
CA ASP A 58 -2.17 -6.65 -4.25
C ASP A 58 -1.70 -7.65 -5.30
N ALA A 59 -0.39 -7.78 -5.50
CA ALA A 59 0.16 -8.71 -6.49
C ALA A 59 0.03 -10.19 -6.11
N ILE A 60 -0.22 -10.52 -4.84
CA ILE A 60 -0.45 -11.90 -4.37
C ILE A 60 -1.68 -12.53 -5.07
N GLY A 61 -2.56 -11.72 -5.67
CA GLY A 61 -3.70 -12.19 -6.42
C GLY A 61 -4.84 -12.65 -5.50
N ARG A 62 -6.08 -12.43 -5.96
CA ARG A 62 -7.29 -12.55 -5.11
C ARG A 62 -7.47 -13.92 -4.43
N LYS A 63 -7.09 -15.01 -5.11
CA LYS A 63 -7.32 -16.38 -4.63
C LYS A 63 -6.23 -16.87 -3.67
N ALA A 64 -5.03 -16.29 -3.73
CA ALA A 64 -3.88 -16.79 -3.00
C ALA A 64 -3.58 -16.02 -1.70
N LYS A 65 -4.23 -14.86 -1.44
CA LYS A 65 -3.93 -14.02 -0.26
C LYS A 65 -3.89 -14.80 1.07
N ALA A 66 -4.90 -15.63 1.35
CA ALA A 66 -4.94 -16.42 2.58
C ALA A 66 -3.83 -17.49 2.65
N GLU A 67 -3.57 -18.17 1.52
CA GLU A 67 -2.56 -19.23 1.44
C GLU A 67 -1.14 -18.67 1.54
N VAL A 68 -0.85 -17.56 0.85
CA VAL A 68 0.49 -16.97 0.77
C VAL A 68 0.87 -16.32 2.09
N LEU A 69 -0.02 -15.52 2.66
CA LEU A 69 0.21 -14.87 3.94
C LEU A 69 0.12 -15.87 5.10
N GLY A 70 -0.73 -16.88 4.99
CA GLY A 70 -0.85 -17.96 5.96
C GLY A 70 0.39 -18.84 6.05
N ALA A 71 1.06 -19.07 4.92
CA ALA A 71 2.27 -19.87 4.85
C ALA A 71 3.51 -19.17 5.42
N ALA A 72 3.35 -17.99 6.03
CA ALA A 72 4.46 -17.28 6.67
C ALA A 72 5.02 -18.05 7.86
N ARG A 73 6.35 -18.09 7.98
CA ARG A 73 7.08 -18.75 9.08
C ARG A 73 8.20 -17.86 9.58
N PHE A 74 8.54 -17.91 10.86
CA PHE A 74 9.82 -17.37 11.34
C PHE A 74 10.94 -18.35 11.04
N VAL A 75 12.02 -17.86 10.43
CA VAL A 75 13.20 -18.67 10.13
C VAL A 75 14.43 -18.03 10.75
N SER A 76 15.29 -18.87 11.30
CA SER A 76 16.63 -18.51 11.76
C SER A 76 17.66 -19.15 10.82
N GLU A 77 18.50 -18.33 10.21
CA GLU A 77 19.59 -18.75 9.35
C GLU A 77 20.91 -18.32 9.98
N THR A 78 21.79 -19.29 10.21
CA THR A 78 23.13 -19.06 10.75
C THR A 78 24.15 -19.32 9.65
N ALA A 79 24.95 -18.31 9.32
CA ALA A 79 26.01 -18.42 8.34
C ALA A 79 27.36 -17.99 8.93
N SER A 80 28.42 -18.70 8.57
CA SER A 80 29.80 -18.23 8.80
C SER A 80 30.13 -17.21 7.71
N THR A 81 30.40 -15.96 8.10
CA THR A 81 30.73 -14.87 7.16
C THR A 81 32.23 -14.55 7.13
N GLY A 82 33.03 -15.32 7.88
CA GLY A 82 34.48 -15.18 7.92
C GLY A 82 35.10 -15.97 9.08
N PRO A 83 36.44 -15.98 9.19
CA PRO A 83 37.12 -16.56 10.34
C PRO A 83 36.61 -15.90 11.63
N ASN A 84 36.04 -16.71 12.53
CA ASN A 84 35.45 -16.27 13.80
C ASN A 84 34.26 -15.28 13.67
N GLN A 85 33.56 -15.25 12.53
CA GLN A 85 32.36 -14.44 12.35
C GLN A 85 31.14 -15.32 12.04
N ILE A 86 30.15 -15.26 12.93
CA ILE A 86 28.85 -15.91 12.75
C ILE A 86 27.80 -14.81 12.60
N THR A 87 27.07 -14.85 11.50
CA THR A 87 25.89 -14.02 11.28
C THR A 87 24.63 -14.85 11.49
N ILE A 88 23.78 -14.45 12.42
CA ILE A 88 22.45 -15.03 12.65
C ILE A 88 21.41 -14.07 12.09
N THR A 89 20.66 -14.53 11.09
CA THR A 89 19.53 -13.80 10.52
C THR A 89 18.24 -14.40 11.06
N LEU A 90 17.41 -13.60 11.74
CA LEU A 90 16.09 -13.98 12.20
C LEU A 90 15.04 -13.11 11.50
N GLY A 91 14.01 -13.74 10.93
CA GLY A 91 12.91 -12.96 10.37
C GLY A 91 11.79 -13.81 9.76
N PRO A 92 10.69 -13.14 9.37
CA PRO A 92 9.61 -13.80 8.67
C PRO A 92 10.05 -14.21 7.26
N ARG A 93 9.72 -15.44 6.87
CA ARG A 93 9.78 -15.94 5.50
C ARG A 93 8.36 -16.12 5.02
N TRP A 94 8.01 -15.37 3.98
CA TRP A 94 6.72 -15.45 3.29
C TRP A 94 6.82 -16.43 2.13
N LYS A 95 5.71 -17.13 1.83
CA LYS A 95 5.63 -17.95 0.62
C LYS A 95 5.84 -17.07 -0.60
N ARG A 96 6.80 -17.43 -1.45
CA ARG A 96 7.03 -16.73 -2.71
C ARG A 96 5.97 -17.17 -3.71
N VAL A 97 5.36 -16.19 -4.36
CA VAL A 97 4.47 -16.38 -5.50
C VAL A 97 4.89 -15.45 -6.62
N ASP A 98 4.62 -15.85 -7.85
CA ASP A 98 4.82 -14.99 -8.99
C ASP A 98 3.89 -13.78 -8.87
N ILE A 99 4.42 -12.61 -9.23
CA ILE A 99 3.67 -11.36 -9.27
C ILE A 99 2.65 -11.46 -10.40
N ASP A 100 1.39 -11.08 -10.15
CA ASP A 100 0.39 -10.96 -11.20
C ASP A 100 0.93 -10.06 -12.33
N HIS A 101 1.03 -10.61 -13.55
CA HIS A 101 1.61 -9.92 -14.71
C HIS A 101 0.90 -8.58 -15.00
N ARG A 102 -0.39 -8.45 -14.68
CA ARG A 102 -1.12 -7.19 -14.85
C ARG A 102 -0.64 -6.12 -13.89
N ILE A 103 -0.33 -6.51 -12.65
CA ILE A 103 0.25 -5.61 -11.65
C ILE A 103 1.67 -5.24 -12.03
N LEU A 104 2.47 -6.20 -12.52
CA LEU A 104 3.82 -5.93 -12.99
C LEU A 104 3.82 -4.91 -14.14
N THR A 105 3.01 -5.14 -15.18
CA THR A 105 2.88 -4.21 -16.31
C THR A 105 2.42 -2.83 -15.84
N ARG A 106 1.47 -2.75 -14.90
CA ARG A 106 1.01 -1.48 -14.32
C ARG A 106 2.16 -0.71 -13.66
N ILE A 107 3.00 -1.39 -12.87
CA ILE A 107 4.16 -0.79 -12.21
C ILE A 107 5.17 -0.31 -13.24
N GLU A 108 5.47 -1.12 -14.25
CA GLU A 108 6.41 -0.76 -15.32
C GLU A 108 5.93 0.47 -16.09
N THR A 109 4.65 0.56 -16.43
CA THR A 109 4.08 1.73 -17.10
C THR A 109 4.09 2.97 -16.19
N ALA A 110 3.77 2.83 -14.90
CA ALA A 110 3.86 3.92 -13.93
C ALA A 110 5.30 4.49 -13.87
N ARG A 111 6.29 3.60 -13.81
CA ARG A 111 7.71 3.99 -13.81
C ARG A 111 8.13 4.65 -15.12
N ALA A 112 7.62 4.18 -16.26
CA ALA A 112 7.93 4.75 -17.57
C ALA A 112 7.45 6.21 -17.71
N ILE A 113 6.44 6.63 -16.95
CA ILE A 113 5.98 8.03 -16.88
C ILE A 113 6.55 8.81 -15.69
N GLY A 114 7.55 8.27 -15.00
CA GLY A 114 8.31 8.95 -13.95
C GLY A 114 7.78 8.79 -12.53
N MET A 115 6.80 7.91 -12.29
CA MET A 115 6.33 7.62 -10.93
C MET A 115 7.29 6.73 -10.16
N ARG A 116 7.31 6.86 -8.83
CA ARG A 116 8.11 6.03 -7.92
C ARG A 116 7.29 5.37 -6.83
N GLY A 117 7.78 4.24 -6.32
CA GLY A 117 7.20 3.52 -5.20
C GLY A 117 7.48 4.23 -3.86
N LEU A 118 6.55 4.13 -2.93
CA LEU A 118 6.71 4.58 -1.55
C LEU A 118 6.98 3.38 -0.63
N ILE A 119 7.97 3.53 0.24
CA ILE A 119 8.19 2.61 1.35
C ILE A 119 7.03 2.74 2.35
N GLY A 120 6.37 1.63 2.66
CA GLY A 120 5.34 1.56 3.66
C GLY A 120 5.89 1.41 5.08
N PRO A 121 5.00 1.33 6.08
CA PRO A 121 5.37 1.10 7.47
C PRO A 121 6.30 -0.10 7.66
N ARG A 122 7.24 0.01 8.60
CA ARG A 122 8.21 -1.05 8.92
C ARG A 122 8.00 -1.53 10.35
N ARG A 123 7.53 -2.77 10.46
CA ARG A 123 7.22 -3.49 11.69
C ARG A 123 7.91 -4.85 11.73
N PHE A 124 8.36 -5.25 12.91
CA PHE A 124 8.91 -6.58 13.10
C PHE A 124 7.81 -7.64 12.96
N GLY A 125 8.13 -8.72 12.24
CA GLY A 125 7.26 -9.88 12.09
C GLY A 125 6.37 -9.82 10.86
N ASP A 126 5.63 -8.73 10.60
CA ASP A 126 4.59 -8.72 9.56
C ASP A 126 4.82 -7.78 8.36
N SER A 127 6.00 -7.16 8.25
CA SER A 127 6.31 -6.33 7.08
C SER A 127 6.61 -7.16 5.83
N LEU A 128 6.10 -6.70 4.71
CA LEU A 128 6.46 -7.19 3.38
C LEU A 128 7.36 -6.18 2.68
N VAL A 129 8.39 -6.66 2.00
CA VAL A 129 9.38 -5.81 1.32
C VAL A 129 9.51 -6.25 -0.12
N VAL A 130 9.43 -5.28 -1.04
CA VAL A 130 9.63 -5.53 -2.46
C VAL A 130 11.11 -5.80 -2.74
N ARG A 131 11.38 -6.78 -3.60
CA ARG A 131 12.73 -7.08 -4.10
C ARG A 131 12.69 -7.24 -5.62
N GLY A 132 13.81 -6.96 -6.28
CA GLY A 132 13.98 -7.22 -7.72
C GLY A 132 13.57 -6.08 -8.66
N PHE A 133 13.23 -4.89 -8.15
CA PHE A 133 12.84 -3.74 -8.98
C PHE A 133 13.96 -2.69 -9.21
N GLY A 134 15.15 -2.94 -8.66
CA GLY A 134 16.31 -2.04 -8.73
C GLY A 134 16.30 -0.92 -7.68
N GLU A 135 17.39 -0.17 -7.60
CA GLU A 135 17.59 0.91 -6.62
C GLU A 135 16.68 2.12 -6.89
N ASP A 136 16.30 2.34 -8.15
CA ASP A 136 15.43 3.43 -8.59
C ASP A 136 13.93 3.15 -8.44
N PHE A 137 13.55 2.06 -7.79
CA PHE A 137 12.14 1.74 -7.59
C PHE A 137 11.47 2.70 -6.61
N TYR A 138 12.15 2.99 -5.50
CA TYR A 138 11.61 3.82 -4.43
C TYR A 138 11.95 5.30 -4.62
N GLU A 139 11.09 6.15 -4.10
CA GLU A 139 11.44 7.56 -3.87
C GLU A 139 12.53 7.64 -2.78
N PRO A 140 13.70 8.23 -3.09
CA PRO A 140 14.79 8.32 -2.13
C PRO A 140 14.48 9.33 -1.02
N TYR A 141 14.99 9.05 0.17
CA TYR A 141 15.04 10.04 1.23
C TYR A 141 16.29 10.91 1.12
N PRO A 142 16.21 12.22 1.37
CA PRO A 142 17.35 13.13 1.25
C PRO A 142 18.43 12.86 2.30
N SER A 143 18.10 12.18 3.41
CA SER A 143 19.05 11.81 4.45
C SER A 143 18.51 10.65 5.31
N GLY A 144 19.39 10.04 6.10
CA GLY A 144 18.99 9.05 7.11
C GLY A 144 18.03 9.63 8.16
N ALA A 145 18.21 10.89 8.57
CA ALA A 145 17.29 11.55 9.49
C ALA A 145 15.89 11.75 8.88
N ALA A 146 15.82 12.11 7.59
CA ALA A 146 14.55 12.22 6.88
C ALA A 146 13.86 10.85 6.75
N PHE A 147 14.64 9.78 6.49
CA PHE A 147 14.12 8.42 6.48
C PHE A 147 13.51 8.00 7.83
N VAL A 148 14.21 8.30 8.94
CA VAL A 148 13.71 8.01 10.29
C VAL A 148 12.42 8.77 10.58
N ALA A 149 12.39 10.09 10.35
CA ALA A 149 11.19 10.90 10.59
C ALA A 149 9.98 10.45 9.75
N ALA A 150 10.21 10.10 8.48
CA ALA A 150 9.17 9.57 7.61
C ALA A 150 8.67 8.20 8.08
N THR A 151 9.57 7.33 8.53
CA THR A 151 9.22 6.02 9.08
C THR A 151 8.42 6.15 10.38
N ASP A 152 8.79 7.07 11.26
CA ASP A 152 8.04 7.37 12.49
C ASP A 152 6.64 7.88 12.18
N THR A 153 6.52 8.78 11.19
CA THR A 153 5.22 9.30 10.74
C THR A 153 4.34 8.19 10.16
N ALA A 154 4.88 7.37 9.25
CA ALA A 154 4.17 6.26 8.64
C ALA A 154 3.74 5.22 9.69
N ASN A 155 4.65 4.81 10.57
CA ASN A 155 4.36 3.86 11.64
C ASN A 155 3.37 4.43 12.66
N GLY A 156 3.44 5.73 12.96
CA GLY A 156 2.49 6.42 13.83
C GLY A 156 1.07 6.42 13.27
N LEU A 157 0.91 6.73 11.97
CA LEU A 157 -0.39 6.66 11.30
C LEU A 157 -0.91 5.21 11.23
N ASP A 158 -0.08 4.23 10.85
CA ASP A 158 -0.49 2.81 10.85
C ASP A 158 -0.98 2.36 12.23
N ALA A 159 -0.25 2.72 13.29
CA ALA A 159 -0.65 2.39 14.66
C ALA A 159 -2.00 3.03 15.03
N ALA A 160 -2.24 4.28 14.62
CA ALA A 160 -3.49 4.97 14.87
C ALA A 160 -4.67 4.36 14.09
N ILE A 161 -4.44 3.94 12.83
CA ILE A 161 -5.41 3.20 12.01
C ILE A 161 -5.77 1.87 12.69
N VAL A 162 -4.75 1.12 13.14
CA VAL A 162 -4.94 -0.16 13.83
C VAL A 162 -5.69 0.01 15.15
N ALA A 163 -5.40 1.06 15.93
CA ALA A 163 -6.09 1.36 17.18
C ALA A 163 -7.60 1.63 16.99
N ARG A 164 -8.00 2.08 15.79
CA ARG A 164 -9.41 2.24 15.39
C ARG A 164 -10.06 0.95 14.87
N GLY A 165 -9.32 -0.17 14.83
CA GLY A 165 -9.80 -1.43 14.27
C GLY A 165 -9.83 -1.47 12.74
N LEU A 166 -9.16 -0.53 12.08
CA LEU A 166 -9.07 -0.40 10.62
C LEU A 166 -7.73 -0.95 10.11
N GLY A 167 -7.53 -0.94 8.78
CA GLY A 167 -6.31 -1.45 8.18
C GLY A 167 -6.05 -2.92 8.53
N ARG A 168 -4.79 -3.24 8.88
CA ARG A 168 -4.38 -4.61 9.24
C ARG A 168 -5.04 -5.17 10.50
N ALA A 169 -5.68 -4.34 11.34
CA ALA A 169 -6.36 -4.83 12.54
C ALA A 169 -7.43 -5.89 12.18
N GLN A 170 -8.08 -5.74 11.03
CA GLN A 170 -9.12 -6.68 10.58
C GLN A 170 -8.56 -8.04 10.21
N VAL A 171 -7.43 -8.09 9.48
CA VAL A 171 -6.83 -9.36 9.09
C VAL A 171 -6.23 -10.08 10.31
N ILE A 172 -5.63 -9.33 11.24
CA ILE A 172 -5.13 -9.88 12.50
C ILE A 172 -6.27 -10.49 13.32
N LYS A 173 -7.39 -9.77 13.47
CA LYS A 173 -8.57 -10.25 14.19
C LYS A 173 -9.16 -11.52 13.56
N LEU A 174 -9.26 -11.55 12.23
CA LEU A 174 -9.76 -12.73 11.52
C LEU A 174 -8.83 -13.94 11.69
N ALA A 175 -7.53 -13.74 11.56
CA ALA A 175 -6.57 -14.83 11.65
C ALA A 175 -6.57 -15.44 13.06
N LYS A 176 -6.55 -14.60 14.11
CA LYS A 176 -6.70 -15.05 15.51
C LYS A 176 -7.98 -15.84 15.73
N PHE A 177 -9.11 -15.33 15.23
CA PHE A 177 -10.38 -16.06 15.32
C PHE A 177 -10.31 -17.46 14.69
N PHE A 178 -9.63 -17.61 13.55
CA PHE A 178 -9.47 -18.93 12.93
C PHE A 178 -8.52 -19.85 13.70
N SER A 179 -7.46 -19.31 14.32
CA SER A 179 -6.57 -20.06 15.21
C SER A 179 -7.30 -20.58 16.45
N GLU A 180 -8.05 -19.70 17.12
CA GLU A 180 -8.84 -20.01 18.32
C GLU A 180 -9.92 -21.07 18.02
N ARG A 181 -10.66 -20.89 16.91
CA ARG A 181 -11.69 -21.85 16.44
C ARG A 181 -11.13 -23.26 16.24
N ASP A 182 -9.85 -23.38 15.89
CA ASP A 182 -9.20 -24.64 15.53
C ASP A 182 -8.28 -25.17 16.64
N GLY A 183 -8.28 -24.55 17.83
CA GLY A 183 -7.48 -24.98 18.97
C GLY A 183 -5.97 -24.80 18.77
N ALA A 184 -5.57 -23.81 17.98
CA ALA A 184 -4.18 -23.49 17.66
C ALA A 184 -3.72 -22.17 18.31
N ASP A 185 -4.15 -21.96 19.55
CA ASP A 185 -3.81 -20.77 20.32
C ASP A 185 -2.29 -20.62 20.47
N GLY A 186 -1.81 -19.39 20.34
CA GLY A 186 -0.39 -19.07 20.46
C GLY A 186 0.44 -19.18 19.18
N GLU A 187 -0.16 -19.63 18.06
CA GLU A 187 0.51 -19.52 16.76
C GLU A 187 0.69 -18.06 16.33
N TRP A 188 1.69 -17.82 15.46
CA TRP A 188 1.90 -16.49 14.93
C TRP A 188 0.71 -16.09 14.04
N TRP A 189 0.15 -14.91 14.27
CA TRP A 189 -1.16 -14.53 13.73
C TRP A 189 -1.35 -14.82 12.23
N PRO A 190 -0.40 -14.60 11.30
CA PRO A 190 -0.65 -14.88 9.89
C PRO A 190 -0.97 -16.34 9.63
N GLN A 191 -0.42 -17.27 10.40
CA GLN A 191 -0.63 -18.72 10.25
C GLN A 191 -2.11 -19.10 10.38
N GLY A 192 -2.89 -18.33 11.16
CA GLY A 192 -4.33 -18.50 11.26
C GLY A 192 -5.07 -18.34 9.93
N LEU A 193 -4.49 -17.66 8.93
CA LEU A 193 -5.08 -17.50 7.61
C LEU A 193 -5.10 -18.81 6.79
N GLU A 194 -4.20 -19.77 7.06
CA GLU A 194 -4.23 -21.09 6.42
C GLU A 194 -5.46 -21.90 6.83
N ARG A 195 -6.07 -21.53 7.96
CA ARG A 195 -7.22 -22.24 8.56
C ARG A 195 -8.55 -21.85 7.94
N THR A 196 -8.58 -21.06 6.86
CA THR A 196 -9.82 -20.76 6.15
C THR A 196 -10.42 -22.02 5.51
N ARG A 197 -11.68 -22.33 5.81
CA ARG A 197 -12.36 -23.57 5.36
C ARG A 197 -13.27 -23.38 4.16
N SER A 198 -13.73 -22.15 3.93
CA SER A 198 -14.73 -21.87 2.90
C SER A 198 -14.35 -20.73 1.97
N ALA A 199 -15.01 -20.66 0.81
CA ALA A 199 -14.87 -19.54 -0.11
C ALA A 199 -15.32 -18.21 0.53
N ALA A 200 -16.31 -18.24 1.43
CA ALA A 200 -16.77 -17.07 2.16
C ALA A 200 -15.70 -16.55 3.14
N GLU A 201 -15.01 -17.44 3.87
CA GLU A 201 -13.90 -17.07 4.75
C GLU A 201 -12.71 -16.51 3.95
N ARG A 202 -12.34 -17.16 2.84
CA ARG A 202 -11.32 -16.64 1.93
C ARG A 202 -11.70 -15.26 1.36
N LYS A 203 -12.99 -15.02 1.07
CA LYS A 203 -13.49 -13.69 0.67
C LYS A 203 -13.28 -12.66 1.79
N LYS A 204 -13.59 -12.99 3.06
CA LYS A 204 -13.36 -12.11 4.21
C LYS A 204 -11.89 -11.76 4.39
N VAL A 205 -11.00 -12.76 4.32
CA VAL A 205 -9.55 -12.53 4.38
C VAL A 205 -9.10 -11.61 3.26
N ARG A 206 -9.54 -11.85 2.02
CA ARG A 206 -9.21 -10.98 0.88
C ARG A 206 -9.60 -9.52 1.13
N LEU A 207 -10.81 -9.27 1.63
CA LEU A 207 -11.27 -7.91 1.94
C LEU A 207 -10.41 -7.27 3.04
N ALA A 208 -10.12 -8.01 4.11
CA ALA A 208 -9.29 -7.50 5.21
C ALA A 208 -7.82 -7.26 4.80
N VAL A 209 -7.29 -8.03 3.84
CA VAL A 209 -5.95 -7.79 3.29
C VAL A 209 -5.93 -6.60 2.33
N ASN A 210 -7.00 -6.38 1.55
CA ASN A 210 -7.12 -5.15 0.75
C ASN A 210 -7.13 -3.91 1.67
N GLU A 211 -7.92 -3.96 2.74
CA GLU A 211 -7.95 -2.89 3.75
C GLU A 211 -6.59 -2.67 4.43
N TRP A 212 -5.81 -3.74 4.66
CA TRP A 212 -4.42 -3.61 5.09
C TRP A 212 -3.59 -2.82 4.06
N ALA A 213 -3.70 -3.15 2.78
CA ALA A 213 -2.98 -2.43 1.72
C ALA A 213 -3.35 -0.94 1.67
N ASP A 214 -4.63 -0.60 1.82
CA ASP A 214 -5.12 0.78 1.86
C ASP A 214 -4.52 1.55 3.06
N GLY A 215 -4.52 0.92 4.24
CA GLY A 215 -3.91 1.48 5.44
C GLY A 215 -2.41 1.74 5.28
N GLU A 216 -1.67 0.82 4.66
CA GLU A 216 -0.24 1.01 4.37
C GLU A 216 0.01 2.09 3.32
N ALA A 217 -0.86 2.21 2.32
CA ALA A 217 -0.75 3.24 1.30
C ALA A 217 -0.94 4.65 1.89
N LEU A 218 -1.91 4.83 2.78
CA LEU A 218 -2.11 6.10 3.49
C LEU A 218 -0.95 6.41 4.45
N ALA A 219 -0.45 5.40 5.16
CA ALA A 219 0.69 5.55 6.05
C ALA A 219 1.97 5.94 5.28
N ALA A 220 2.25 5.29 4.15
CA ALA A 220 3.35 5.66 3.26
C ALA A 220 3.19 7.09 2.72
N HIS A 221 1.99 7.43 2.26
CA HIS A 221 1.66 8.78 1.79
C HIS A 221 1.97 9.85 2.84
N ALA A 222 1.56 9.64 4.09
CA ALA A 222 1.85 10.54 5.20
C ALA A 222 3.36 10.60 5.52
N GLY A 223 4.05 9.45 5.51
CA GLY A 223 5.49 9.38 5.78
C GLY A 223 6.33 10.20 4.79
N TYR A 224 5.96 10.18 3.50
CA TYR A 224 6.61 11.00 2.47
C TYR A 224 6.12 12.46 2.43
N GLY A 225 5.17 12.83 3.31
CA GLY A 225 4.57 14.15 3.38
C GLY A 225 3.99 14.59 2.02
N ASN A 226 3.36 13.67 1.31
CA ASN A 226 2.75 13.96 0.01
C ASN A 226 1.50 14.83 0.20
N ASP A 227 1.16 15.63 -0.80
CA ASP A 227 0.12 16.67 -0.66
C ASP A 227 -1.29 16.09 -0.78
N LEU A 228 -1.48 15.12 -1.68
CA LEU A 228 -2.79 14.53 -1.98
C LEU A 228 -2.71 13.01 -2.11
N PHE A 229 -3.73 12.31 -1.61
CA PHE A 229 -3.96 10.89 -1.83
C PHE A 229 -5.16 10.74 -2.77
N CYS A 230 -4.94 10.19 -3.96
CA CYS A 230 -5.93 10.12 -5.02
C CYS A 230 -6.55 8.71 -5.10
N THR A 231 -7.83 8.58 -4.73
CA THR A 231 -8.59 7.34 -4.83
C THR A 231 -10.06 7.64 -5.15
N ASP A 232 -10.70 6.74 -5.91
CA ASP A 232 -12.15 6.74 -6.11
C ASP A 232 -12.86 5.77 -5.15
N ASP A 233 -12.12 5.05 -4.30
CA ASP A 233 -12.70 4.13 -3.32
C ASP A 233 -13.36 4.93 -2.19
N ARG A 234 -14.56 4.47 -1.79
CA ARG A 234 -15.36 5.00 -0.69
C ARG A 234 -15.70 3.92 0.33
N GLY A 235 -14.89 2.87 0.38
CA GLY A 235 -14.97 1.74 1.31
C GLY A 235 -15.61 0.47 0.75
N GLY A 236 -15.93 0.44 -0.56
CA GLY A 236 -16.48 -0.71 -1.28
C GLY A 236 -17.37 -1.67 -0.47
N ASP A 237 -17.00 -2.95 -0.47
CA ASP A 237 -17.68 -4.04 0.26
C ASP A 237 -17.57 -3.93 1.81
N LEU A 238 -16.62 -3.13 2.32
CA LEU A 238 -16.35 -3.01 3.75
C LEU A 238 -17.18 -1.91 4.42
N GLY A 239 -17.65 -0.93 3.65
CA GLY A 239 -18.43 0.21 4.14
C GLY A 239 -17.62 1.04 5.13
N ASP A 240 -18.25 1.40 6.25
CA ASP A 240 -17.65 2.18 7.37
C ASP A 240 -16.43 1.52 8.02
N ARG A 241 -16.23 0.22 7.80
CA ARG A 241 -15.03 -0.51 8.23
C ARG A 241 -13.84 -0.32 7.31
N SER A 242 -13.96 0.40 6.19
CA SER A 242 -12.78 0.73 5.39
C SER A 242 -12.18 2.06 5.82
N ILE A 243 -10.86 2.14 5.89
CA ILE A 243 -10.14 3.38 6.15
C ILE A 243 -10.41 4.47 5.09
N LEU A 244 -10.73 4.08 3.86
CA LEU A 244 -11.06 5.00 2.77
C LEU A 244 -12.52 5.49 2.80
N HIS A 245 -13.35 4.97 3.72
CA HIS A 245 -14.72 5.44 3.87
C HIS A 245 -14.78 6.92 4.29
N PRO A 246 -15.70 7.74 3.73
CA PRO A 246 -15.80 9.18 4.02
C PRO A 246 -15.86 9.55 5.50
N ASN A 247 -16.42 8.69 6.35
CA ASN A 247 -16.49 8.91 7.80
C ASN A 247 -15.13 9.08 8.50
N HIS A 248 -14.03 8.62 7.87
CA HIS A 248 -12.68 8.74 8.43
C HIS A 248 -11.89 9.90 7.82
N HIS A 249 -12.40 10.54 6.77
CA HIS A 249 -11.66 11.58 6.02
C HIS A 249 -11.34 12.78 6.89
N THR A 250 -12.29 13.28 7.69
CA THR A 250 -12.05 14.39 8.62
C THR A 250 -10.96 14.06 9.62
N TRP A 251 -10.96 12.86 10.18
CA TRP A 251 -9.92 12.42 11.12
C TRP A 251 -8.55 12.32 10.43
N LEU A 252 -8.49 11.73 9.24
CA LEU A 252 -7.27 11.65 8.44
C LEU A 252 -6.71 13.03 8.09
N SER A 253 -7.56 13.97 7.69
CA SER A 253 -7.12 15.32 7.31
C SER A 253 -6.71 16.16 8.52
N GLU A 254 -7.53 16.21 9.56
CA GLU A 254 -7.30 17.13 10.70
C GLU A 254 -6.22 16.62 11.65
N THR A 255 -6.12 15.29 11.84
CA THR A 255 -5.17 14.71 12.81
C THR A 255 -3.85 14.33 12.15
N HIS A 256 -3.88 13.92 10.88
CA HIS A 256 -2.72 13.34 10.20
C HIS A 256 -2.31 14.08 8.92
N GLY A 257 -3.01 15.16 8.55
CA GLY A 257 -2.69 15.95 7.37
C GLY A 257 -2.93 15.23 6.03
N VAL A 258 -3.65 14.10 6.04
CA VAL A 258 -3.90 13.29 4.84
C VAL A 258 -5.13 13.82 4.11
N ILE A 259 -4.92 14.38 2.92
CA ILE A 259 -6.00 14.94 2.09
C ILE A 259 -6.34 13.95 0.98
N ILE A 260 -7.52 13.33 1.09
CA ILE A 260 -8.04 12.42 0.07
C ILE A 260 -8.80 13.23 -1.00
N VAL A 261 -8.58 12.90 -2.26
CA VAL A 261 -9.30 13.44 -3.42
C VAL A 261 -9.63 12.33 -4.40
N ASN A 262 -10.70 12.50 -5.18
CA ASN A 262 -10.92 11.66 -6.38
C ASN A 262 -10.21 12.26 -7.60
N VAL A 263 -10.19 11.51 -8.72
CA VAL A 263 -9.50 11.96 -9.94
C VAL A 263 -10.09 13.26 -10.51
N ALA A 264 -11.42 13.43 -10.43
CA ALA A 264 -12.10 14.63 -10.93
C ALA A 264 -11.77 15.87 -10.10
N GLU A 265 -11.69 15.74 -8.77
CA GLU A 265 -11.25 16.79 -7.85
C GLU A 265 -9.79 17.15 -8.07
N LEU A 266 -8.92 16.16 -8.28
CA LEU A 266 -7.51 16.40 -8.61
C LEU A 266 -7.37 17.19 -9.90
N ALA A 267 -8.07 16.78 -10.97
CA ALA A 267 -8.06 17.48 -12.25
C ALA A 267 -8.55 18.94 -12.11
N LYS A 268 -9.61 19.18 -11.34
CA LYS A 268 -10.10 20.54 -11.06
C LYS A 268 -9.05 21.39 -10.34
N ARG A 269 -8.36 20.84 -9.33
CA ARG A 269 -7.31 21.56 -8.61
C ARG A 269 -6.17 21.96 -9.55
N LEU A 270 -5.76 21.08 -10.46
CA LEU A 270 -4.72 21.39 -11.46
C LEU A 270 -5.12 22.54 -12.39
N ALA A 271 -6.39 22.61 -12.78
CA ALA A 271 -6.90 23.69 -13.63
C ALA A 271 -6.94 25.06 -12.92
N THR A 272 -6.91 25.07 -11.59
CA THR A 272 -6.93 26.30 -10.78
C THR A 272 -5.55 26.80 -10.36
N VAL A 273 -4.47 26.06 -10.67
CA VAL A 273 -3.09 26.51 -10.44
C VAL A 273 -2.66 27.38 -11.63
N PRO A 274 -2.44 28.70 -11.44
CA PRO A 274 -2.06 29.61 -12.52
C PRO A 274 -0.65 29.39 -13.07
#